data_AF-A0AAW9IJ07-F1
#
_entry.id   AF-A0AAW9IJ07-F1
#
_cell.length_a   1.000
_cell.length_b   1.000
_cell.length_c   1.000
_cell.angle_alpha   90.00
_cell.angle_beta   90.00
_cell.angle_gamma   90.00
#
_symmetry.space_group_name_H-M   'P 1'
#
loop_
_entity.id
_entity.type
_entity.pdbx_description
1 polymer ?
#
loop_
_entity_poly.entity_id
_entity_poly.type
_entity_poly.pdbx_seq_one_letter_code
_entity_poly.pdbx_strand_id
1 'polypeptide(L)'
;GSILDKDGNPLAQDGVIKTIGIYPAKFNLSNVDAKVTEIANILDISEENIKSKLDQNTDPEHFVPLVDILPDDSKIAKVLSIDDEGILIKQKSGRVYTGGEAFGRLIGYIGSITAEELESNKGKGYS
;
A
#
# COMPACT_ATOMS: atom_id res chain seq x y z
N GLY A 1 -1.13 6.21 19.09
CA GLY A 1 -0.09 6.93 19.88
C GLY A 1 1.21 6.98 19.09
N SER A 2 2.12 7.92 19.39
CA SER A 2 3.40 8.08 18.68
C SER A 2 4.57 7.49 19.47
N ILE A 3 5.63 7.08 18.77
CA ILE A 3 6.92 6.69 19.36
C ILE A 3 7.89 7.84 19.11
N LEU A 4 8.49 8.37 20.17
CA LEU A 4 9.41 9.51 20.11
C LEU A 4 10.81 9.11 20.59
N ASP A 5 11.84 9.80 20.10
CA ASP A 5 13.19 9.72 20.65
C ASP A 5 13.34 10.56 21.94
N LYS A 6 14.57 10.58 22.49
CA LYS A 6 14.89 11.33 23.73
C LYS A 6 14.70 12.85 23.60
N ASP A 7 14.74 13.39 22.38
CA ASP A 7 14.61 14.81 22.09
C ASP A 7 13.19 15.18 21.65
N GLY A 8 12.27 14.21 21.59
CA GLY A 8 10.88 14.38 21.20
C GLY A 8 10.62 14.26 19.70
N ASN A 9 11.61 13.85 18.89
CA ASN A 9 11.40 13.65 17.46
C ASN A 9 10.64 12.34 17.20
N PRO A 10 9.71 12.31 16.24
CA PRO A 10 8.93 11.12 15.95
C PRO A 10 9.76 10.04 15.24
N LEU A 11 9.77 8.84 15.83
CA LEU A 11 10.27 7.61 15.22
C LEU A 11 9.16 6.83 14.52
N ALA A 12 7.95 6.83 15.09
CA ALA A 12 6.75 6.30 14.43
C ALA A 12 5.52 7.12 14.81
N GLN A 13 4.78 7.61 13.81
CA GLN A 13 3.56 8.39 14.02
C GLN A 13 2.56 8.20 12.89
N ASP A 14 1.35 8.67 13.10
CA ASP A 14 0.36 8.71 12.02
C ASP A 14 0.70 9.89 11.10
N GLY A 15 0.61 9.67 9.80
CA GLY A 15 0.99 10.62 8.76
C GLY A 15 0.25 10.35 7.46
N VAL A 16 0.56 11.15 6.44
CA VAL A 16 -0.02 10.96 5.11
C VAL A 16 0.85 9.98 4.33
N ILE A 17 0.23 8.95 3.78
CA ILE A 17 0.83 8.01 2.83
C ILE A 17 0.04 8.04 1.52
N LYS A 18 0.63 7.48 0.46
CA LYS A 18 -0.01 7.35 -0.84
C LYS A 18 -0.31 5.87 -1.10
N THR A 19 -1.52 5.58 -1.54
CA THR A 19 -1.92 4.26 -2.02
C THR A 19 -1.98 4.30 -3.54
N ILE A 20 -1.19 3.45 -4.18
CA ILE A 20 -1.27 3.19 -5.61
C ILE A 20 -2.29 2.07 -5.83
N GLY A 21 -3.15 2.24 -6.81
CA GLY A 21 -4.11 1.23 -7.18
C GLY A 21 -4.62 1.38 -8.60
N ILE A 22 -5.41 0.40 -9.03
CA ILE A 22 -6.00 0.35 -10.36
C ILE A 22 -7.45 0.81 -10.26
N TYR A 23 -7.90 1.56 -11.24
CA TYR A 23 -9.29 1.91 -11.45
C TYR A 23 -9.81 1.18 -12.69
N PRO A 24 -10.50 0.03 -12.51
CA PRO A 24 -10.78 -0.89 -13.61
C PRO A 24 -11.59 -0.26 -14.75
N ALA A 25 -12.49 0.68 -14.47
CA ALA A 25 -13.27 1.38 -15.50
C ALA A 25 -12.40 2.17 -16.51
N LYS A 26 -11.19 2.59 -16.13
CA LYS A 26 -10.22 3.23 -17.04
C LYS A 26 -9.06 2.30 -17.43
N PHE A 27 -8.98 1.13 -16.83
CA PHE A 27 -7.92 0.18 -17.10
C PHE A 27 -8.19 -0.55 -18.41
N ASN A 28 -7.36 -0.33 -19.42
CA ASN A 28 -7.54 -0.93 -20.73
C ASN A 28 -7.25 -2.45 -20.70
N LEU A 29 -8.32 -3.25 -20.87
CA LEU A 29 -8.29 -4.71 -20.84
C LEU A 29 -7.71 -5.38 -22.10
N SER A 30 -7.37 -4.62 -23.15
CA SER A 30 -6.80 -5.21 -24.37
C SER A 30 -5.33 -5.63 -24.22
N ASN A 31 -4.62 -5.15 -23.19
CA ASN A 31 -3.20 -5.47 -22.96
C ASN A 31 -2.88 -5.70 -21.47
N VAL A 32 -3.78 -6.43 -20.78
CA VAL A 32 -3.69 -6.63 -19.32
C VAL A 32 -2.35 -7.22 -18.91
N ASP A 33 -1.87 -8.27 -19.58
CA ASP A 33 -0.65 -8.96 -19.16
C ASP A 33 0.58 -8.05 -19.18
N ALA A 34 0.80 -7.29 -20.27
CA ALA A 34 1.95 -6.39 -20.36
C ALA A 34 1.89 -5.28 -19.30
N LYS A 35 0.70 -4.69 -19.07
CA LYS A 35 0.50 -3.67 -18.05
C LYS A 35 0.72 -4.23 -16.64
N VAL A 36 0.23 -5.43 -16.37
CA VAL A 36 0.44 -6.09 -15.08
C VAL A 36 1.93 -6.32 -14.83
N THR A 37 2.68 -6.79 -15.84
CA THR A 37 4.15 -6.93 -15.75
C THR A 37 4.84 -5.58 -15.50
N GLU A 38 4.44 -4.52 -16.19
CA GLU A 38 5.00 -3.17 -15.98
C GLU A 38 4.74 -2.65 -14.56
N ILE A 39 3.50 -2.74 -14.09
CA ILE A 39 3.11 -2.33 -12.74
C ILE A 39 3.85 -3.16 -11.68
N ALA A 40 3.93 -4.48 -11.87
CA ALA A 40 4.66 -5.39 -10.99
C ALA A 40 6.13 -4.96 -10.83
N ASN A 41 6.79 -4.63 -11.95
CA ASN A 41 8.18 -4.19 -11.95
C ASN A 41 8.38 -2.81 -11.29
N ILE A 42 7.45 -1.87 -11.51
CA ILE A 42 7.54 -0.54 -10.90
C ILE A 42 7.31 -0.60 -9.39
N LEU A 43 6.32 -1.38 -8.96
CA LEU A 43 5.89 -1.47 -7.57
C LEU A 43 6.66 -2.50 -6.74
N ASP A 44 7.46 -3.35 -7.40
CA ASP A 44 8.18 -4.47 -6.79
C ASP A 44 7.24 -5.45 -6.08
N ILE A 45 6.19 -5.87 -6.80
CA ILE A 45 5.19 -6.85 -6.34
C ILE A 45 4.98 -7.95 -7.37
N SER A 46 4.45 -9.08 -6.95
CA SER A 46 4.15 -10.17 -7.90
C SER A 46 2.96 -9.82 -8.81
N GLU A 47 3.06 -10.24 -10.07
CA GLU A 47 1.94 -10.16 -11.03
C GLU A 47 0.70 -10.88 -10.52
N GLU A 48 0.89 -12.02 -9.84
CA GLU A 48 -0.18 -12.81 -9.23
C GLU A 48 -0.97 -12.00 -8.21
N ASN A 49 -0.31 -11.20 -7.38
CA ASN A 49 -0.98 -10.34 -6.40
C ASN A 49 -1.86 -9.30 -7.09
N ILE A 50 -1.37 -8.70 -8.19
CA ILE A 50 -2.15 -7.73 -8.97
C ILE A 50 -3.37 -8.40 -9.59
N LYS A 51 -3.20 -9.54 -10.27
CA LYS A 51 -4.28 -10.29 -10.91
C LYS A 51 -5.33 -10.74 -9.89
N SER A 52 -4.89 -11.30 -8.76
CA SER A 52 -5.79 -11.73 -7.68
C SER A 52 -6.63 -10.57 -7.13
N LYS A 53 -6.02 -9.39 -6.91
CA LYS A 53 -6.76 -8.21 -6.45
C LYS A 53 -7.76 -7.68 -7.48
N LEU A 54 -7.42 -7.76 -8.77
CA LEU A 54 -8.35 -7.39 -9.84
C LEU A 54 -9.51 -8.38 -9.96
N ASP A 55 -9.23 -9.68 -9.90
CA ASP A 55 -10.26 -10.74 -10.01
C ASP A 55 -11.24 -10.74 -8.83
N GLN A 56 -10.76 -10.38 -7.63
CA GLN A 56 -11.61 -10.20 -6.44
C GLN A 56 -12.53 -8.98 -6.54
N ASN A 57 -12.19 -8.02 -7.40
CA ASN A 57 -12.96 -6.80 -7.56
C ASN A 57 -14.06 -6.97 -8.60
N THR A 58 -15.31 -6.99 -8.15
CA THR A 58 -16.49 -7.19 -9.02
C THR A 58 -17.06 -5.90 -9.60
N ASP A 59 -16.70 -4.74 -9.04
CA ASP A 59 -17.23 -3.43 -9.44
C ASP A 59 -16.17 -2.60 -10.18
N PRO A 60 -16.35 -2.31 -11.48
CA PRO A 60 -15.36 -1.58 -12.26
C PRO A 60 -15.17 -0.12 -11.81
N GLU A 61 -16.13 0.46 -11.10
CA GLU A 61 -16.06 1.81 -10.53
C GLU A 61 -15.31 1.85 -9.19
N HIS A 62 -14.87 0.69 -8.69
CA HIS A 62 -14.18 0.60 -7.42
C HIS A 62 -12.66 0.64 -7.59
N PHE A 63 -12.02 1.47 -6.77
CA PHE A 63 -10.57 1.59 -6.75
C PHE A 63 -9.97 0.36 -6.06
N VAL A 64 -9.09 -0.35 -6.77
CA VAL A 64 -8.40 -1.56 -6.31
C VAL A 64 -7.02 -1.19 -5.76
N PRO A 65 -6.83 -1.14 -4.43
CA PRO A 65 -5.56 -0.73 -3.84
C PRO A 65 -4.49 -1.82 -3.98
N LEU A 66 -3.33 -1.48 -4.55
CA LEU A 66 -2.20 -2.39 -4.71
C LEU A 66 -1.19 -2.28 -3.58
N VAL A 67 -0.58 -1.09 -3.43
CA VAL A 67 0.56 -0.85 -2.54
C VAL A 67 0.45 0.51 -1.88
N ASP A 68 0.83 0.57 -0.61
CA ASP A 68 1.04 1.82 0.12
C ASP A 68 2.51 2.21 0.07
N ILE A 69 2.78 3.47 -0.23
CA ILE A 69 4.12 4.04 -0.32
C ILE A 69 4.20 5.40 0.39
N LEU A 70 5.42 5.76 0.77
CA LEU A 70 5.70 7.06 1.36
C LEU A 70 5.56 8.18 0.31
N PRO A 71 5.17 9.40 0.70
CA PRO A 71 4.95 10.50 -0.24
C PRO A 71 6.14 10.90 -1.11
N ASP A 72 7.36 10.56 -0.68
CA ASP A 72 8.67 10.86 -1.26
C ASP A 72 9.32 9.64 -1.95
N ASP A 73 8.62 8.51 -2.06
CA ASP A 73 9.14 7.32 -2.75
C ASP A 73 9.36 7.60 -4.25
N SER A 74 10.56 7.26 -4.74
CA SER A 74 10.95 7.40 -6.15
C SER A 74 10.03 6.68 -7.15
N LYS A 75 9.31 5.63 -6.73
CA LYS A 75 8.36 4.90 -7.56
C LYS A 75 7.17 5.76 -7.98
N ILE A 76 6.84 6.82 -7.23
CA ILE A 76 5.74 7.74 -7.56
C ILE A 76 5.94 8.34 -8.94
N ALA A 77 7.16 8.80 -9.23
CA ALA A 77 7.45 9.41 -10.54
C ALA A 77 7.27 8.40 -11.69
N LYS A 78 7.63 7.13 -11.47
CA LYS A 78 7.45 6.06 -12.47
C LYS A 78 5.97 5.74 -12.71
N VAL A 79 5.18 5.73 -11.64
CA VAL A 79 3.74 5.44 -11.68
C VAL A 79 2.98 6.58 -12.35
N LEU A 80 3.40 7.82 -12.13
CA LEU A 80 2.82 9.00 -12.80
C LEU A 80 3.05 9.01 -14.31
N SER A 81 4.03 8.26 -14.83
CA SER A 81 4.25 8.13 -16.27
C SER A 81 3.24 7.21 -16.97
N ILE A 82 2.43 6.47 -16.20
CA ILE A 82 1.46 5.49 -16.67
C ILE A 82 0.08 5.70 -16.01
N ASP A 83 -0.18 6.90 -15.46
CA ASP A 83 -1.42 7.19 -14.72
C ASP A 83 -2.66 7.24 -15.63
N ASP A 84 -2.48 7.65 -16.89
CA ASP A 84 -3.52 7.67 -17.91
C ASP A 84 -4.03 6.26 -18.28
N GLU A 85 -3.27 5.22 -17.90
CA GLU A 85 -3.61 3.82 -18.16
C GLU A 85 -4.58 3.20 -17.14
N GLY A 86 -5.22 4.03 -16.30
CA GLY A 86 -6.15 3.59 -15.27
C GLY A 86 -5.47 3.31 -13.92
N ILE A 87 -4.27 3.84 -13.70
CA ILE A 87 -3.54 3.73 -12.44
C ILE A 87 -3.71 5.02 -11.66
N LEU A 88 -4.19 4.93 -10.42
CA LEU A 88 -4.47 6.09 -9.59
C LEU A 88 -3.64 6.08 -8.31
N ILE A 89 -3.29 7.29 -7.86
CA ILE A 89 -2.64 7.53 -6.58
C ILE A 89 -3.63 8.26 -5.68
N LYS A 90 -4.01 7.64 -4.56
CA LYS A 90 -4.85 8.25 -3.53
C LYS A 90 -4.06 8.51 -2.27
N GLN A 91 -4.36 9.61 -1.57
CA GLN A 91 -3.79 9.86 -0.24
C GLN A 91 -4.66 9.22 0.83
N LYS A 92 -4.03 8.66 1.87
CA LYS A 92 -4.71 8.23 3.08
C LYS A 92 -3.85 8.48 4.31
N SER A 93 -4.48 8.42 5.48
CA SER A 93 -3.74 8.38 6.75
C SER A 93 -3.15 6.98 6.95
N GLY A 94 -1.91 6.90 7.41
CA GLY A 94 -1.22 5.65 7.69
C GLY A 94 -0.02 5.86 8.60
N ARG A 95 0.62 4.77 8.98
CA ARG A 95 1.77 4.82 9.90
C ARG A 95 3.05 5.14 9.12
N VAL A 96 3.78 6.17 9.57
CA VAL A 96 5.05 6.58 9.00
C VAL A 96 6.17 6.31 10.01
N TYR A 97 7.26 5.73 9.51
CA TYR A 97 8.43 5.32 10.30
C TYR A 97 9.64 6.13 9.87
N THR A 98 10.08 7.07 10.71
CA THR A 98 11.28 7.87 10.45
C THR A 98 12.52 6.99 10.57
N GLY A 99 13.52 7.20 9.72
CA GLY A 99 14.77 6.43 9.72
C GLY A 99 14.68 5.05 9.08
N GLY A 100 13.53 4.68 8.51
CA GLY A 100 13.37 3.53 7.62
C GLY A 100 13.97 2.23 8.15
N GLU A 101 14.70 1.51 7.29
CA GLU A 101 15.32 0.21 7.61
C GLU A 101 16.25 0.26 8.82
N ALA A 102 16.92 1.40 9.06
CA ALA A 102 17.87 1.54 10.17
C ALA A 102 17.20 1.38 11.54
N PHE A 103 15.93 1.79 11.68
CA PHE A 103 15.18 1.64 12.92
C PHE A 103 14.13 0.54 12.89
N GLY A 104 13.87 -0.08 11.74
CA GLY A 104 12.84 -1.11 11.58
C GLY A 104 12.98 -2.29 12.57
N ARG A 105 14.21 -2.75 12.84
CA ARG A 105 14.46 -3.83 13.83
C ARG A 105 14.17 -3.42 15.28
N LEU A 106 14.22 -2.12 15.57
CA LEU A 106 14.01 -1.56 16.90
C LEU A 106 12.52 -1.24 17.16
N ILE A 107 11.89 -0.54 16.21
CA ILE A 107 10.51 -0.04 16.39
C ILE A 107 9.44 -0.95 15.78
N GLY A 108 9.83 -1.87 14.90
CA GLY A 108 8.91 -2.77 14.20
C GLY A 108 8.01 -2.07 13.19
N TYR A 109 6.94 -2.76 12.80
CA TYR A 109 5.89 -2.24 11.92
C TYR A 109 4.51 -2.72 12.38
N ILE A 110 3.45 -2.09 11.88
CA ILE A 110 2.06 -2.53 12.08
C ILE A 110 1.54 -3.27 10.85
N GLY A 111 0.65 -4.22 11.07
CA GLY A 111 -0.09 -4.92 10.02
C GLY A 111 -1.55 -5.11 10.43
N SER A 112 -2.37 -5.51 9.47
CA SER A 112 -3.72 -5.99 9.77
C SER A 112 -3.65 -7.23 10.66
N ILE A 113 -4.52 -7.31 11.65
CA ILE A 113 -4.64 -8.51 12.49
C ILE A 113 -5.04 -9.71 11.62
N THR A 114 -4.34 -10.84 11.78
CA THR A 114 -4.69 -12.06 11.04
C THR A 114 -5.89 -12.77 11.67
N ALA A 115 -6.49 -13.72 10.94
CA ALA A 115 -7.59 -14.52 11.49
C ALA A 115 -7.15 -15.32 12.72
N GLU A 116 -5.93 -15.86 12.70
CA GLU A 116 -5.33 -16.61 13.81
C GLU A 116 -5.07 -15.71 15.03
N GLU A 117 -4.56 -14.50 14.80
CA GLU A 117 -4.34 -13.50 15.85
C GLU A 117 -5.67 -13.02 16.46
N LEU A 118 -6.70 -12.81 15.63
CA LEU A 118 -8.03 -12.41 16.07
C LEU A 118 -8.67 -13.50 16.95
N GLU A 119 -8.57 -14.77 16.53
CA GLU A 119 -9.05 -15.92 17.31
C GLU A 119 -8.32 -15.99 18.67
N SER A 120 -7.00 -15.86 18.66
CA SER A 120 -6.16 -15.92 19.86
C SER A 120 -6.39 -14.76 20.83
N ASN A 121 -6.97 -13.65 20.34
CA ASN A 121 -7.23 -12.45 21.13
C ASN A 121 -8.74 -12.16 21.32
N LYS A 122 -9.60 -13.17 21.12
CA LYS A 122 -11.04 -13.06 21.42
C LYS A 122 -11.28 -12.55 22.84
N GLY A 123 -12.22 -11.62 22.97
CA GLY A 123 -12.58 -11.00 24.25
C GLY A 123 -11.64 -9.88 24.73
N LYS A 124 -10.56 -9.57 24.00
CA LYS A 124 -9.65 -8.46 24.31
C LYS A 124 -9.98 -7.15 23.56
N GLY A 125 -11.12 -7.12 22.86
CA GLY A 125 -11.58 -5.93 22.13
C GLY A 125 -10.92 -5.69 20.77
N TYR A 126 -10.22 -6.68 20.22
CA TYR A 126 -9.72 -6.64 18.83
C TYR A 126 -10.85 -6.97 17.85
N SER A 127 -10.84 -6.28 16.71
CA SER A 127 -11.82 -6.40 15.61
C SER A 127 -11.12 -6.42 14.26
#